data_AF-A0A401JAZ4-F1
#
_entry.id   AF-A0A401JAZ4-F1
#
_cell.length_a   1.000
_cell.length_b   1.000
_cell.length_c   1.000
_cell.angle_alpha   90.00
_cell.angle_beta   90.00
_cell.angle_gamma   90.00
#
_symmetry.space_group_name_H-M   'P 1'
#
loop_
_entity.id
_entity.type
_entity.pdbx_description
1 polymer ?
#
loop_
_entity_poly.entity_id
_entity_poly.type
_entity_poly.pdbx_seq_one_letter_code
_entity_poly.pdbx_strand_id
1 'polypeptide(L)' 'MDILFLLIPLSVILVVFIAAAFLWAVKAGQFEDMEGPAHQILMDDDKPPGKKSSDEQGFS' A
#
# COMPACT_ATOMS: atom_id res chain seq x y z
N MET A 1 15.03 41.99 -17.45
CA MET A 1 15.81 41.09 -16.58
C MET A 1 15.12 40.86 -15.22
N ASP A 2 13.97 41.48 -14.99
CA ASP A 2 13.29 41.52 -13.70
C ASP A 2 12.59 40.21 -13.34
N ILE A 3 12.11 39.47 -14.36
CA ILE A 3 11.41 38.19 -14.15
C ILE A 3 12.33 37.10 -13.59
N LEU A 4 13.65 37.18 -13.85
CA LEU A 4 14.61 36.22 -13.31
C LEU A 4 14.67 36.31 -11.78
N PHE A 5 14.52 37.51 -11.20
CA PHE A 5 14.48 37.71 -9.76
C PHE A 5 13.22 37.10 -9.11
N LEU A 6 12.15 36.88 -9.88
CA LEU A 6 10.96 36.16 -9.42
C LEU A 6 11.10 34.65 -9.63
N LEU A 7 11.59 34.23 -10.80
CA LEU A 7 11.66 32.81 -11.18
C LEU A 7 12.71 32.03 -10.39
N ILE A 8 13.86 32.62 -10.10
CA ILE A 8 14.93 31.97 -9.31
C ILE A 8 14.41 31.56 -7.92
N PRO A 9 13.90 32.46 -7.05
CA PRO A 9 13.41 32.05 -5.74
C PRO A 9 12.19 31.12 -5.84
N LEU A 10 11.30 31.33 -6.81
CA LEU A 10 10.14 30.46 -7.02
C LEU A 10 10.58 29.02 -7.33
N SER A 11 11.58 28.83 -8.18
CA SER A 11 12.14 27.51 -8.50
C SER A 11 12.81 26.84 -7.29
N VAL A 12 13.55 27.60 -6.47
CA VAL A 12 14.18 27.08 -5.25
C VAL A 12 13.10 26.59 -4.27
N ILE A 13 12.04 27.38 -4.08
CA ILE A 13 10.90 27.00 -3.23
C ILE A 13 10.25 25.72 -3.77
N LEU A 14 10.04 25.62 -5.08
CA LEU A 14 9.47 24.43 -5.70
C LEU A 14 10.32 23.17 -5.45
N VAL A 15 11.64 23.28 -5.59
CA VAL A 15 12.57 22.16 -5.32
C VAL A 15 12.51 21.74 -3.86
N VAL A 16 12.52 22.70 -2.93
CA VAL A 16 12.39 22.42 -1.49
C VAL A 16 11.06 21.75 -1.18
N PHE A 17 9.97 22.21 -1.79
CA PHE A 17 8.64 21.63 -1.61
C PHE A 17 8.59 20.17 -2.07
N ILE A 18 9.11 19.88 -3.27
CA ILE A 18 9.18 18.51 -3.81
C ILE A 18 10.04 17.61 -2.90
N ALA A 19 11.20 18.10 -2.46
CA ALA A 19 12.08 17.36 -1.57
C ALA A 19 11.39 17.05 -0.22
N ALA A 20 10.69 18.02 0.36
CA ALA A 20 9.93 17.82 1.60
C ALA A 20 8.80 16.79 1.44
N ALA A 21 8.04 16.86 0.34
CA ALA A 21 7.00 15.89 0.03
C ALA A 21 7.57 14.48 -0.16
N PHE A 22 8.71 14.36 -0.85
CA PHE A 22 9.39 13.09 -1.05
C PHE A 22 9.90 12.49 0.27
N LEU A 23 10.54 13.29 1.12
CA LEU A 23 10.99 12.85 2.45
C LEU A 23 9.82 12.44 3.34
N TRP A 24 8.69 13.15 3.26
CA TRP A 24 7.47 12.79 3.96
C TRP A 24 6.91 11.44 3.47
N ALA A 25 6.86 11.21 2.16
CA ALA A 25 6.38 9.95 1.57
C ALA A 25 7.26 8.75 1.97
N VAL A 26 8.58 8.92 1.98
CA VAL A 26 9.53 7.89 2.45
C VAL A 26 9.30 7.59 3.93
N LYS A 27 9.16 8.63 4.76
CA LYS A 27 8.91 8.48 6.20
C LYS A 27 7.52 7.93 6.52
N ALA A 28 6.54 8.17 5.65
CA ALA A 28 5.17 7.67 5.80
C ALA A 28 5.06 6.14 5.66
N GLY A 29 6.17 5.43 5.40
CA GLY A 29 6.21 3.98 5.53
C GLY A 29 5.35 3.24 4.50
N GLN A 30 4.99 3.88 3.37
CA GLN A 30 4.21 3.25 2.28
C GLN A 30 4.90 2.03 1.64
N PHE A 31 6.13 1.71 2.04
CA PHE A 31 6.84 0.51 1.64
C PHE A 31 6.57 -0.71 2.54
N GLU A 32 5.97 -0.54 3.72
CA GLU A 32 5.60 -1.68 4.59
C GLU A 32 4.31 -2.39 4.14
N ASP A 33 3.41 -1.71 3.42
CA ASP A 33 2.14 -2.29 2.95
C ASP A 33 2.27 -3.08 1.62
N MET A 34 3.49 -3.20 1.07
CA MET A 34 3.74 -4.02 -0.11
C MET A 34 3.86 -5.52 0.20
N GLU A 35 3.78 -5.93 1.48
CA GLU A 35 3.81 -7.35 1.90
C GLU A 35 2.41 -7.98 2.09
N GLY A 36 1.33 -7.19 1.97
CA GLY A 36 -0.03 -7.64 2.32
C GLY A 36 -0.69 -8.71 1.43
N PRO A 37 -0.56 -8.69 0.08
CA PRO A 37 -1.33 -9.62 -0.77
C PRO A 37 -0.57 -10.91 -1.16
N ALA A 38 0.77 -10.91 -1.12
CA ALA A 38 1.56 -12.02 -1.66
C ALA A 38 1.44 -13.32 -0.84
N HIS A 39 1.14 -13.22 0.45
CA HIS A 39 1.02 -14.39 1.33
C HIS A 39 -0.37 -15.04 1.31
N GLN A 40 -1.39 -14.37 0.77
CA GLN A 40 -2.76 -14.90 0.70
C GLN A 40 -2.94 -15.84 -0.50
N ILE A 41 -2.26 -15.58 -1.62
CA ILE A 41 -2.31 -16.44 -2.82
C ILE A 41 -1.65 -17.81 -2.62
N LEU A 42 -0.67 -17.93 -1.72
CA LEU A 42 0.04 -19.19 -1.45
C LEU A 42 -0.62 -20.08 -0.39
N MET A 43 -1.61 -19.58 0.38
CA MET A 43 -2.22 -20.32 1.51
C MET A 43 -3.69 -20.72 1.29
N ASP A 44 -4.33 -20.32 0.20
CA ASP A 44 -5.76 -20.58 -0.04
C ASP A 44 -6.08 -21.88 -0.82
N ASP A 45 -5.07 -22.60 -1.35
CA ASP A 45 -5.32 -23.76 -2.23
C ASP A 45 -5.35 -25.13 -1.52
N ASP A 46 -5.07 -25.19 -0.22
CA ASP A 46 -4.91 -26.47 0.52
C ASP A 46 -6.08 -26.82 1.47
N LYS A 47 -7.20 -26.09 1.42
CA LYS A 47 -8.44 -26.54 2.09
C LYS A 47 -9.42 -27.13 1.08
N PRO A 48 -9.48 -28.47 0.92
CA PRO A 48 -10.61 -29.07 0.23
C PRO A 48 -11.88 -28.60 0.95
N PRO A 49 -12.89 -28.07 0.23
CA PRO A 49 -14.18 -27.77 0.84
C PRO A 49 -14.71 -29.08 1.39
N GLY A 50 -14.60 -29.22 2.72
CA GLY A 50 -15.00 -30.39 3.47
C GLY A 50 -16.43 -30.73 3.09
N LYS A 51 -16.53 -31.79 2.31
CA LYS A 51 -17.75 -32.45 1.89
C LYS A 51 -18.60 -32.74 3.14
N LYS A 52 -19.55 -31.87 3.46
CA LYS A 52 -20.67 -32.22 4.35
C LYS A 52 -21.67 -33.03 3.53
N SER A 53 -21.26 -34.24 3.14
CA SER A 53 -22.20 -35.30 2.80
C SER A 53 -22.53 -36.04 4.08
N SER A 54 -23.78 -35.93 4.50
CA SER A 54 -24.63 -37.00 5.03
C SER A 54 -24.07 -37.81 6.20
N ASP A 55 -24.71 -37.72 7.38
CA ASP A 55 -25.60 -38.79 7.81
C ASP A 55 -26.20 -38.51 9.19
N GLU A 56 -27.43 -39.00 9.32
CA GLU A 56 -28.32 -39.07 10.48
C GLU A 56 -27.63 -39.31 11.82
N GLN A 57 -28.12 -38.64 12.86
CA GLN A 57 -28.46 -39.28 14.14
C GLN A 57 -29.20 -38.32 15.08
N GLY A 58 -30.42 -38.70 15.46
CA GLY A 58 -30.84 -38.61 16.86
C GLY A 58 -31.82 -37.52 17.26
N PHE A 59 -33.11 -37.89 17.21
CA PHE A 59 -34.04 -37.76 18.34
C PHE A 59 -34.48 -36.34 18.76
N SER A 60 -35.67 -35.93 18.30
CA SER A 60 -36.83 -35.52 19.13
C SER A 60 -38.05 -35.27 18.25
#